data_AF-A0AAV8ZTR6-F1
#
_entry.id   AF-A0AAV8ZTR6-F1
#
_cell.length_a   1.000
_cell.length_b   1.000
_cell.length_c   1.000
_cell.angle_alpha   90.00
_cell.angle_beta   90.00
_cell.angle_gamma   90.00
#
_symmetry.space_group_name_H-M   'P 1'
#
loop_
_entity.id
_entity.type
_entity.pdbx_description
1 polymer ?
#
loop_
_entity_poly.entity_id
_entity_poly.type
_entity_poly.pdbx_seq_one_letter_code
_entity_poly.pdbx_strand_id
1 'polypeptide(L)' 'MTLFSGVVSESDIGKYEISVINGKIVGGKKVQIEDYPYQLSLQFNRYHICGAAIIGDKWALTAAHCTYQ' A
#
# COMPACT_ATOMS: atom_id res chain seq x y z
N MET A 1 -0.34 0.09 -0.42
CA MET A 1 -0.78 -0.30 0.94
C MET A 1 -2.11 -0.97 0.80
N THR A 2 -2.29 -2.20 1.28
CA THR A 2 -3.45 -3.02 0.91
C THR A 2 -4.77 -2.40 1.40
N LEU A 3 -5.46 -1.70 0.49
CA LEU A 3 -6.86 -1.29 0.54
C LEU A 3 -7.61 -2.10 -0.53
N PHE A 4 -7.84 -3.38 -0.26
CA PHE A 4 -8.89 -4.19 -0.90
C PHE A 4 -9.75 -4.66 0.29
N SER A 5 -11.00 -4.19 0.46
CA SER A 5 -12.18 -4.68 -0.26
C SER A 5 -12.10 -6.18 -0.51
N GLY A 6 -12.60 -6.97 0.43
CA GLY A 6 -12.69 -8.42 0.33
C GLY A 6 -11.93 -9.15 1.43
N VAL A 7 -12.70 -9.81 2.31
CA VAL A 7 -12.20 -10.84 3.21
C VAL A 7 -11.65 -11.97 2.33
N VAL A 8 -10.35 -12.28 2.43
CA VAL A 8 -9.76 -13.43 1.72
C VAL A 8 -9.85 -14.64 2.67
N SER A 9 -10.55 -15.70 2.25
CA SER A 9 -10.70 -16.96 2.99
C SER A 9 -9.46 -17.86 2.82
N GLU A 10 -9.13 -18.66 3.84
CA GLU A 10 -7.99 -19.60 3.85
C GLU A 10 -8.03 -20.63 2.70
N SER A 11 -9.19 -20.85 2.07
CA SER A 11 -9.38 -21.76 0.95
C SER A 11 -8.82 -21.28 -0.39
N ASP A 12 -8.39 -20.02 -0.49
CA ASP A 12 -8.01 -19.40 -1.77
C ASP A 12 -6.48 -19.35 -1.98
N ILE A 13 -5.71 -19.89 -1.04
CA ILE A 13 -4.25 -19.97 -1.12
C ILE A 13 -3.88 -21.02 -2.18
N GLY A 14 -3.36 -20.56 -3.32
CA GLY A 14 -2.75 -21.41 -4.36
C GLY A 14 -3.54 -21.62 -5.65
N LYS A 15 -4.74 -21.02 -5.80
CA LYS A 15 -5.55 -21.15 -7.04
C LYS A 15 -5.48 -19.94 -7.97
N TYR A 16 -5.02 -18.79 -7.46
CA TYR A 16 -4.83 -17.61 -8.26
C TYR A 16 -3.31 -17.38 -8.36
N GLU A 17 -2.70 -17.80 -9.47
CA GLU A 17 -1.48 -17.12 -9.93
C GLU A 17 -1.92 -15.67 -10.15
N ILE A 18 -1.63 -14.79 -9.18
CA ILE A 18 -2.28 -13.49 -9.06
C ILE A 18 -1.93 -12.63 -10.27
N SER A 19 -2.78 -12.65 -11.29
CA SER A 19 -2.84 -11.68 -12.38
C SER A 19 -3.44 -10.34 -11.89
N VAL A 20 -3.00 -9.90 -10.71
CA VAL A 20 -3.08 -8.52 -10.21
C VAL A 20 -1.66 -8.02 -9.93
N ILE A 21 -0.68 -8.41 -10.75
CA ILE A 21 0.66 -7.81 -10.72
C ILE A 21 0.68 -6.53 -11.57
N ASN A 22 -0.01 -5.50 -11.07
CA ASN A 22 0.61 -4.16 -11.04
C ASN A 22 1.28 -3.96 -9.67
N GLY A 23 1.82 -5.03 -9.09
CA GLY A 23 2.50 -5.02 -7.82
C GLY A 23 3.83 -4.30 -7.95
N LYS A 24 3.94 -3.10 -7.35
CA LYS A 24 5.18 -2.31 -7.33
C LYS A 24 6.28 -2.90 -6.43
N ILE A 25 5.99 -3.96 -5.68
CA ILE A 25 6.89 -4.56 -4.68
C ILE A 25 7.26 -5.98 -5.10
N VAL A 26 8.52 -6.19 -5.50
CA VAL A 26 9.05 -7.48 -5.98
C VAL A 26 9.69 -8.25 -4.83
N GLY A 27 9.40 -9.55 -4.70
CA GLY A 27 9.97 -10.41 -3.66
C GLY A 27 9.48 -10.12 -2.23
N GLY A 28 8.47 -9.28 -2.09
CA GLY A 28 7.87 -8.95 -0.79
C GLY A 28 6.92 -10.02 -0.26
N LYS A 29 6.50 -9.84 1.00
CA LYS A 29 5.41 -10.59 1.62
C LYS A 29 4.31 -9.63 2.08
N LYS A 30 3.08 -10.15 2.23
CA LYS A 30 1.99 -9.39 2.83
C LYS A 30 2.29 -9.13 4.31
N VAL A 31 2.00 -7.91 4.77
CA VAL A 31 2.18 -7.46 6.16
C VAL A 31 0.93 -6.74 6.62
N GLN A 32 0.76 -6.61 7.94
CA GLN A 32 -0.33 -5.84 8.54
C GLN A 32 0.12 -4.39 8.77
N ILE A 33 -0.82 -3.44 8.85
CA ILE A 33 -0.44 -2.03 9.05
C ILE A 33 0.08 -1.79 10.46
N GLU A 34 -0.33 -2.61 11.41
CA GLU A 34 0.09 -2.63 12.80
C GLU A 34 1.59 -2.91 12.94
N ASP A 35 2.19 -3.66 12.00
CA ASP A 35 3.63 -3.95 11.97
C ASP A 35 4.45 -2.72 11.54
N TYR A 36 3.84 -1.82 10.74
CA TYR A 36 4.48 -0.65 10.15
C TYR A 36 3.53 0.56 10.20
N PRO A 37 3.17 1.07 11.39
CA PRO A 37 2.06 2.02 11.56
C PRO A 37 2.33 3.39 10.95
N TYR A 38 3.59 3.68 10.61
CA TYR A 38 3.98 4.90 9.93
C TYR A 38 3.66 4.89 8.44
N GLN A 39 3.35 3.74 7.82
CA GLN A 39 3.15 3.64 6.38
C GLN A 39 1.85 4.35 5.94
N LEU A 40 1.92 5.24 4.95
CA LEU A 40 0.77 5.94 4.37
C LEU A 40 0.59 5.71 2.87
N SER A 41 -0.66 5.78 2.42
CA SER A 41 -1.03 5.82 1.01
C SER A 41 -1.34 7.25 0.60
N LEU A 42 -0.44 7.90 -0.15
CA LEU A 42 -0.74 9.20 -0.76
C LEU A 42 -1.75 9.00 -1.89
N GLN A 43 -2.92 9.64 -1.79
CA GLN A 43 -4.01 9.49 -2.75
C GLN A 43 -4.33 10.80 -3.46
N PHE A 44 -4.63 10.70 -4.75
CA PHE A 44 -5.21 11.77 -5.57
C PHE A 44 -6.48 11.25 -6.25
N ASN A 45 -7.59 11.98 -6.15
CA ASN A 45 -8.89 11.54 -6.68
C ASN A 45 -9.32 10.12 -6.25
N ARG A 46 -9.02 9.73 -5.00
CA ARG A 46 -9.26 8.38 -4.43
C ARG A 46 -8.40 7.25 -5.02
N TYR A 47 -7.36 7.59 -5.78
CA TYR A 47 -6.38 6.63 -6.31
C TYR A 47 -5.04 6.76 -5.60
N HIS A 48 -4.42 5.63 -5.27
CA HIS A 48 -3.06 5.60 -4.73
C HIS A 48 -2.04 6.03 -5.79
N ILE A 49 -1.26 7.07 -5.49
CA ILE A 49 -0.24 7.59 -6.39
C ILE A 49 1.18 7.27 -5.91
N CYS A 50 1.44 7.41 -4.60
CA CYS A 50 2.75 7.18 -3.98
C CYS A 50 2.62 6.67 -2.54
N GLY A 51 3.73 6.20 -1.98
CA GLY A 51 3.88 5.99 -0.54
C GLY A 51 4.21 7.29 0.20
N ALA A 52 3.98 7.31 1.51
CA ALA A 52 4.41 8.36 2.43
C ALA A 52 4.61 7.75 3.83
N ALA A 53 5.21 8.50 4.76
CA ALA A 53 5.43 8.06 6.14
C ALA A 53 4.99 9.11 7.17
N ILE A 54 4.38 8.68 8.28
CA ILE A 54 4.08 9.55 9.44
C ILE A 54 5.39 9.95 10.12
N ILE A 55 5.61 11.26 10.31
CA ILE A 55 6.76 11.80 11.05
C ILE A 55 6.34 12.68 12.25
N GLY A 56 5.04 12.86 12.45
CA GLY A 56 4.45 13.54 13.60
C GLY A 56 2.94 13.64 13.46
N ASP A 57 2.26 14.13 14.50
CA ASP A 57 0.78 14.12 14.61
C ASP A 57 0.06 14.79 13.44
N LYS A 58 0.72 15.75 12.77
CA LYS A 58 0.19 16.51 11.63
C LYS A 58 1.12 16.50 10.42
N TRP A 59 2.15 15.66 10.44
CA TRP A 59 3.23 15.69 9.45
C TRP A 59 3.45 14.33 8.82
N ALA A 60 3.50 14.32 7.49
CA ALA A 60 3.87 13.18 6.68
C ALA A 60 5.03 13.54 5.76
N LEU A 61 5.93 12.58 5.51
CA LEU A 61 7.05 12.69 4.60
C LEU A 61 6.75 11.88 3.32
N THR A 62 7.03 12.45 2.16
CA THR A 62 6.95 11.80 0.84
C THR A 62 8.06 12.33 -0.08
N ALA A 63 8.27 11.69 -1.23
CA ALA A 63 9.16 12.21 -2.25
C ALA A 63 8.55 13.43 -2.96
N ALA A 64 9.36 14.46 -3.25
CA ALA A 64 8.89 15.71 -3.85
C ALA A 64 8.18 15.51 -5.21
N HIS A 65 8.66 14.58 -6.04
CA HIS A 65 8.04 14.28 -7.34
C HIS A 65 6.63 13.67 -7.24
N CYS A 66 6.23 13.18 -6.06
CA CYS A 66 4.88 12.68 -5.84
C CYS A 66 3.86 13.81 -5.67
N THR A 67 4.30 15.06 -5.42
CA THR A 67 3.41 16.21 -5.17
C THR A 67 3.68 17.42 -6.06
N TYR A 68 4.85 17.54 -6.66
CA TYR A 68 5.28 18.74 -7.41
C TYR A 68 5.87 18.41 -8.79
N GLN A 69 5.18 17.57 -9.57
CA GLN A 69 5.57 17.25 -10.95
C GLN A 69 4.71 18.00 -11.96
#